data_AF-A0A2E7CRG0-F1
#
_entry.id   AF-A0A2E7CRG0-F1
#
_cell.length_a   1.000
_cell.length_b   1.000
_cell.length_c   1.000
_cell.angle_alpha   90.00
_cell.angle_beta   90.00
_cell.angle_gamma   90.00
#
_symmetry.space_group_name_H-M   'P 1'
#
loop_
_entity.id
_entity.type
_entity.pdbx_description
1 polymer ?
#
loop_
_entity_poly.entity_id
_entity_poly.type
_entity_poly.pdbx_seq_one_letter_code
_entity_poly.pdbx_strand_id
1 'polypeptide(L)'
;MIKYFLIFIYFLFSFQNLSSQDSDKRKLQVKGTVRNIEGKVKNTTIRIVYENGDVDSVFSKKGKYNLLLQVNRKILIEFINNDHYTKRIAFNTEILKSQKSIPFFDLTINLVEMGVWNIKEQDEDILDMPVAYIKYNSKRKIWYDQNAKYSRVINKKIKSLGVF
;
A
#
# COMPACT_ATOMS: atom_id res chain seq x y z
N MET A 1 -22.03 -46.33 -35.89
CA MET A 1 -21.67 -44.92 -36.16
C MET A 1 -21.44 -44.09 -34.87
N ILE A 2 -21.13 -44.70 -33.71
CA ILE A 2 -21.06 -43.99 -32.41
C ILE A 2 -19.70 -44.17 -31.69
N LYS A 3 -18.77 -44.98 -32.23
CA LYS A 3 -17.51 -45.32 -31.54
C LYS A 3 -16.34 -44.35 -31.74
N TYR A 4 -16.40 -43.46 -32.74
CA TYR A 4 -15.32 -42.51 -33.03
C TYR A 4 -15.58 -41.09 -32.50
N PHE A 5 -16.80 -40.79 -32.03
CA PHE A 5 -17.15 -39.46 -31.54
C PHE A 5 -16.59 -39.16 -30.13
N LEU A 6 -16.28 -40.20 -29.35
CA LEU A 6 -15.75 -40.06 -27.99
C LEU A 6 -14.25 -39.73 -27.93
N ILE A 7 -13.49 -39.94 -29.02
CA ILE A 7 -12.03 -39.70 -29.03
C ILE A 7 -11.72 -38.22 -29.33
N PHE A 8 -12.63 -37.50 -29.99
CA PHE A 8 -12.41 -36.08 -30.32
C PHE A 8 -12.62 -35.14 -29.12
N ILE A 9 -13.44 -35.53 -28.15
CA ILE A 9 -13.75 -34.73 -26.96
C ILE A 9 -12.60 -34.72 -25.94
N TYR A 10 -11.73 -35.74 -25.94
CA TYR A 10 -10.55 -35.77 -25.06
C TYR A 10 -9.40 -34.87 -25.54
N PHE A 11 -9.39 -34.43 -26.81
CA PHE A 11 -8.32 -33.58 -27.34
C PHE A 11 -8.55 -32.08 -27.08
N LEU A 12 -9.78 -31.67 -26.74
CA LEU A 12 -10.13 -30.27 -26.51
C LEU A 12 -9.94 -29.81 -25.05
N PHE A 13 -9.65 -30.72 -24.11
CA PHE A 13 -9.43 -30.38 -22.70
C PHE A 13 -7.95 -30.14 -22.33
N SER A 14 -7.03 -30.24 -23.30
CA SER A 14 -5.58 -30.14 -23.04
C SER A 14 -5.04 -28.70 -22.96
N PHE A 15 -5.84 -27.68 -23.29
CA PHE A 15 -5.47 -26.29 -23.06
C PHE A 15 -5.86 -25.85 -21.65
N GLN A 16 -5.36 -26.55 -20.64
CA GLN A 16 -5.26 -25.95 -19.33
C GLN A 16 -4.23 -24.84 -19.43
N ASN A 17 -4.70 -23.60 -19.33
CA ASN A 17 -3.90 -22.40 -19.18
C ASN A 17 -2.89 -22.63 -18.06
N LEU A 18 -1.64 -22.92 -18.43
CA LEU A 18 -0.51 -22.83 -17.54
C LEU A 18 -0.31 -21.33 -17.26
N SER A 19 -1.10 -20.76 -16.37
CA SER A 19 -0.76 -19.50 -15.73
C SER A 19 0.49 -19.75 -14.91
N SER A 20 1.65 -19.64 -15.56
CA SER A 20 2.90 -19.41 -14.87
C SER A 20 2.72 -18.12 -14.09
N GLN A 21 2.44 -18.24 -12.79
CA GLN A 21 2.69 -17.16 -11.86
C GLN A 21 4.22 -17.00 -11.81
N ASP A 22 4.75 -16.30 -12.81
CA ASP A 22 6.10 -15.77 -12.80
C ASP A 22 6.15 -14.75 -11.66
N SER A 23 6.39 -15.23 -10.44
CA SER A 23 6.42 -14.42 -9.24
C SER A 23 7.67 -13.55 -9.34
N ASP A 24 7.49 -12.31 -9.75
CA ASP A 24 8.56 -11.34 -9.84
C ASP A 24 9.25 -11.23 -8.47
N LYS A 25 10.51 -11.70 -8.40
CA LYS A 25 11.27 -11.75 -7.15
C LYS A 25 11.80 -10.39 -6.73
N ARG A 26 11.70 -9.37 -7.59
CA ARG A 26 12.17 -8.01 -7.29
C ARG A 26 11.36 -7.43 -6.13
N LYS A 27 12.02 -6.59 -5.33
CA LYS A 27 11.39 -5.91 -4.20
C LYS A 27 11.61 -4.40 -4.32
N LEU A 28 10.56 -3.65 -4.01
CA LEU A 28 10.65 -2.22 -3.75
C LEU A 28 11.02 -2.01 -2.28
N GLN A 29 12.10 -1.27 -2.04
CA GLN A 29 12.41 -0.79 -0.70
C GLN A 29 11.62 0.48 -0.39
N VAL A 30 10.82 0.45 0.68
CA VAL A 30 10.16 1.63 1.24
C VAL A 30 10.69 1.85 2.64
N LYS A 31 11.32 2.99 2.89
CA LYS A 31 11.89 3.31 4.20
C LYS A 31 11.36 4.65 4.68
N GLY A 32 11.40 4.87 5.98
CA GLY A 32 11.02 6.17 6.51
C GLY A 32 10.92 6.21 8.01
N THR A 33 10.23 7.24 8.50
CA THR A 33 9.97 7.45 9.92
C THR A 33 8.50 7.70 10.18
N VAL A 34 8.01 7.17 11.30
CA VAL A 34 6.71 7.47 11.87
C VAL A 34 6.91 8.54 12.95
N ARG A 35 6.15 9.62 12.84
CA ARG A 35 6.26 10.81 13.66
C ARG A 35 4.88 11.29 14.11
N ASN A 36 4.85 12.17 15.09
CA ASN A 36 3.71 12.93 15.57
C ASN A 36 4.20 14.34 15.93
N ILE A 37 3.36 15.15 16.58
CA ILE A 37 3.73 16.50 17.02
C ILE A 37 4.89 16.49 18.03
N GLU A 38 5.01 15.44 18.84
CA GLU A 38 6.03 15.31 19.88
C GLU A 38 7.37 14.77 19.36
N GLY A 39 7.41 14.16 18.18
CA GLY A 39 8.64 13.63 17.59
C GLY A 39 8.45 12.30 16.88
N LYS A 40 9.23 11.28 17.27
CA LYS A 40 9.14 9.93 16.68
C LYS A 40 8.18 9.07 17.48
N VAL A 41 7.22 8.47 16.80
CA VAL A 41 6.27 7.54 17.42
C VAL A 41 6.96 6.19 17.60
N LYS A 42 6.89 5.62 18.80
CA LYS A 42 7.44 4.30 19.11
C LYS A 42 6.36 3.24 18.98
N ASN A 43 6.78 1.99 18.80
CA ASN A 43 5.89 0.82 18.82
C ASN A 43 4.75 0.86 17.79
N THR A 44 5.05 1.31 16.56
CA THR A 44 4.07 1.33 15.46
C THR A 44 4.07 -0.01 14.73
N THR A 45 2.89 -0.60 14.55
CA THR A 45 2.67 -1.73 13.64
C THR A 45 2.37 -1.21 12.25
N ILE A 46 3.12 -1.66 11.26
CA ILE A 46 2.90 -1.32 9.86
C ILE A 46 2.33 -2.56 9.18
N ARG A 47 1.04 -2.53 8.82
CA ARG A 47 0.40 -3.61 8.07
C ARG A 47 0.44 -3.33 6.58
N ILE A 48 0.64 -4.38 5.80
CA ILE A 48 0.60 -4.36 4.34
C ILE A 48 -0.54 -5.28 3.93
N VAL A 49 -1.64 -4.70 3.49
CA VAL A 49 -2.82 -5.42 3.04
C VAL A 49 -2.76 -5.53 1.52
N TYR A 50 -2.72 -6.76 1.01
CA TYR A 50 -2.67 -7.04 -0.43
C TYR A 50 -4.07 -7.10 -1.03
N GLU A 51 -4.16 -6.90 -2.35
CA GLU A 51 -5.43 -6.92 -3.11
C GLU A 51 -6.21 -8.24 -3.01
N ASN A 52 -5.55 -9.35 -2.68
CA ASN A 52 -6.17 -10.66 -2.46
C ASN A 52 -6.60 -10.90 -0.99
N GLY A 53 -6.42 -9.91 -0.12
CA GLY A 53 -6.75 -9.99 1.30
C GLY A 53 -5.62 -10.49 2.20
N ASP A 54 -4.48 -10.92 1.64
CA ASP A 54 -3.31 -11.30 2.44
C ASP A 54 -2.80 -10.10 3.24
N VAL A 55 -2.23 -10.37 4.42
CA VAL A 55 -1.70 -9.33 5.31
C VAL A 55 -0.32 -9.72 5.80
N ASP A 56 0.66 -8.85 5.52
CA ASP A 56 1.96 -8.85 6.18
C ASP A 56 2.01 -7.76 7.25
N SER A 57 2.95 -7.86 8.19
CA SER A 57 3.20 -6.80 9.16
C SER A 57 4.68 -6.64 9.52
N VAL A 58 5.07 -5.41 9.84
CA VAL A 58 6.40 -5.04 10.32
C VAL A 58 6.24 -4.15 11.55
N PHE A 59 7.02 -4.43 12.60
CA PHE A 59 6.98 -3.64 13.82
C PHE A 59 8.12 -2.61 13.89
N SER A 60 7.77 -1.35 14.11
CA SER A 60 8.68 -0.21 14.25
C SER A 60 8.85 0.17 15.73
N LYS A 61 9.92 -0.30 16.37
CA LYS A 61 10.18 -0.02 17.80
C LYS A 61 10.57 1.43 18.10
N LYS A 62 11.33 2.07 17.20
CA LYS A 62 11.93 3.41 17.42
C LYS A 62 11.45 4.45 16.39
N GLY A 63 10.29 4.21 15.77
CA GLY A 63 9.71 5.06 14.73
C GLY A 63 10.37 4.95 13.36
N LYS A 64 11.56 4.36 13.23
CA LYS A 64 12.18 4.06 11.93
C LYS A 64 11.71 2.71 11.39
N TYR A 65 11.44 2.64 10.10
CA TYR A 65 11.03 1.40 9.44
C TYR A 65 11.66 1.24 8.06
N ASN A 66 11.69 -0.01 7.58
CA ASN A 66 12.18 -0.42 6.28
C ASN A 66 11.35 -1.63 5.80
N LEU A 67 10.60 -1.47 4.73
CA LEU A 67 9.74 -2.47 4.11
C LEU A 67 10.36 -2.94 2.80
N LEU A 68 10.25 -4.25 2.51
CA LEU A 68 10.63 -4.85 1.25
C LEU A 68 9.38 -5.39 0.55
N LEU A 69 8.75 -4.53 -0.24
CA LEU A 69 7.44 -4.79 -0.86
C LEU A 69 7.60 -5.55 -2.17
N GLN A 70 6.72 -6.51 -2.43
CA GLN A 70 6.63 -7.14 -3.76
C GLN A 70 6.26 -6.08 -4.80
N VAL A 71 6.92 -6.13 -5.95
CA VAL A 71 6.55 -5.31 -7.11
C VAL A 71 5.32 -5.89 -7.81
N ASN A 72 4.65 -5.08 -8.64
CA ASN A 72 3.46 -5.47 -9.39
C ASN A 72 2.29 -5.93 -8.50
N ARG A 73 2.10 -5.23 -7.37
CA ARG A 73 0.97 -5.42 -6.46
C ARG A 73 0.25 -4.10 -6.23
N LYS A 74 -1.06 -4.18 -5.99
CA LYS A 74 -1.80 -3.11 -5.31
C LYS A 74 -1.90 -3.48 -3.84
N ILE A 75 -1.48 -2.57 -2.99
CA ILE A 75 -1.46 -2.76 -1.54
C ILE A 75 -1.96 -1.51 -0.82
N LEU A 76 -2.44 -1.72 0.39
CA LEU A 76 -2.73 -0.67 1.36
C LEU A 76 -1.73 -0.80 2.50
N ILE A 77 -0.97 0.25 2.77
CA ILE A 77 -0.06 0.31 3.91
C ILE A 77 -0.76 1.04 5.05
N GLU A 78 -0.93 0.37 6.17
CA GLU A 78 -1.58 0.91 7.36
C GLU A 78 -0.55 1.11 8.47
N PHE A 79 -0.50 2.33 9.02
CA PHE A 79 0.35 2.69 10.16
C PHE A 79 -0.53 2.75 11.40
N ILE A 80 -0.38 1.76 12.27
CA ILE A 80 -1.22 1.53 13.44
C ILE A 80 -0.37 1.73 14.68
N ASN A 81 -0.85 2.56 15.59
CA ASN A 81 -0.23 2.77 16.89
C ASN A 81 -1.33 2.96 17.92
N ASN A 82 -1.06 2.57 19.16
CA ASN A 82 -1.96 2.85 20.26
C ASN A 82 -2.09 4.37 20.40
N ASP A 83 -3.28 4.84 20.78
CA ASP A 83 -3.56 6.26 21.00
C ASP A 83 -3.40 7.15 19.76
N HIS A 84 -3.38 6.58 18.54
CA HIS A 84 -3.34 7.33 17.29
C HIS A 84 -4.35 6.80 16.29
N TYR A 85 -4.88 7.69 15.45
CA TYR A 85 -5.68 7.28 14.30
C TYR A 85 -4.81 6.54 13.27
N THR A 86 -5.34 5.42 12.76
CA THR A 86 -4.65 4.63 11.73
C THR A 86 -4.51 5.44 10.46
N LYS A 87 -3.27 5.57 9.96
CA LYS A 87 -3.03 6.26 8.69
C LYS A 87 -2.80 5.27 7.57
N ARG A 88 -3.46 5.51 6.43
CA ARG A 88 -3.43 4.60 5.28
C ARG A 88 -2.79 5.25 4.06
N ILE A 89 -2.00 4.47 3.33
CA ILE A 89 -1.40 4.85 2.05
C ILE A 89 -1.76 3.78 1.02
N ALA A 90 -2.49 4.17 -0.02
CA ALA A 90 -2.73 3.29 -1.16
C ALA A 90 -1.48 3.29 -2.04
N PHE A 91 -0.98 2.12 -2.38
CA PHE A 91 0.29 1.97 -3.07
C PHE A 91 0.16 0.98 -4.23
N ASN A 92 0.46 1.44 -5.44
CA ASN A 92 0.61 0.58 -6.60
C ASN A 92 2.10 0.40 -6.91
N THR A 93 2.63 -0.81 -6.68
CA THR A 93 4.04 -1.16 -6.90
C THR A 93 4.32 -1.67 -8.31
N GLU A 94 3.39 -1.47 -9.25
CA GLU A 94 3.55 -1.81 -10.66
C GLU A 94 4.74 -1.10 -11.31
N ILE A 95 5.60 -1.91 -11.91
CA ILE A 95 6.80 -1.48 -12.64
C ILE A 95 6.96 -2.33 -13.89
N LEU A 96 7.58 -1.76 -14.93
CA LEU A 96 7.87 -2.51 -16.15
C LEU A 96 8.85 -3.67 -15.86
N LYS A 97 8.64 -4.83 -16.50
CA LYS A 97 9.58 -5.97 -16.44
C LYS A 97 11.00 -5.57 -16.90
N SER A 98 11.10 -4.65 -17.86
CA SER A 98 12.37 -4.11 -18.36
C SER A 98 13.11 -3.18 -17.39
N GLN A 99 12.46 -2.74 -16.30
CA GLN A 99 13.06 -1.85 -15.32
C GLN A 99 14.04 -2.62 -14.43
N LYS A 100 15.34 -2.50 -14.70
CA LYS A 100 16.39 -3.22 -13.94
C LYS A 100 16.58 -2.71 -12.51
N SER A 101 16.48 -1.39 -12.31
CA SER A 101 16.69 -0.74 -11.02
C SER A 101 15.42 -0.06 -10.52
N ILE A 102 15.06 -0.34 -9.27
CA ILE A 102 13.89 0.22 -8.62
C ILE A 102 14.40 1.20 -7.56
N PRO A 103 14.14 2.51 -7.70
CA PRO A 103 14.54 3.46 -6.67
C PRO A 103 13.75 3.16 -5.39
N PHE A 104 14.43 3.30 -4.24
CA PHE A 104 13.73 3.26 -2.97
C PHE A 104 12.72 4.41 -2.89
N PHE A 105 11.70 4.25 -2.06
CA PHE A 105 10.76 5.31 -1.72
C PHE A 105 10.96 5.73 -0.27
N ASP A 106 11.17 7.03 -0.05
CA ASP A 106 11.19 7.61 1.29
C ASP A 106 9.78 8.04 1.67
N LEU A 107 9.24 7.46 2.73
CA LEU A 107 7.89 7.69 3.20
C LEU A 107 7.92 8.04 4.69
N THR A 108 8.01 9.32 5.01
CA THR A 108 7.80 9.79 6.38
C THR A 108 6.31 10.03 6.62
N ILE A 109 5.81 9.47 7.72
CA ILE A 109 4.40 9.47 8.10
C ILE A 109 4.24 10.24 9.41
N ASN A 110 3.34 11.21 9.43
CA ASN A 110 2.92 11.91 10.64
C ASN A 110 1.57 11.34 11.09
N LEU A 111 1.52 10.61 12.21
CA LEU A 111 0.31 10.12 12.86
C LEU A 111 -0.35 11.22 13.68
N VAL A 112 -1.63 10.99 13.98
CA VAL A 112 -2.50 11.92 14.69
C VAL A 112 -2.88 11.26 16.00
N GLU A 113 -2.57 11.89 17.12
CA GLU A 113 -2.93 11.40 18.46
C GLU A 113 -4.45 11.50 18.68
N MET A 114 -5.00 10.46 19.28
CA MET A 114 -6.37 10.43 19.79
C MET A 114 -6.43 11.25 21.09
N GLY A 115 -7.56 11.90 21.34
CA GLY A 115 -7.76 12.67 22.58
C GLY A 115 -7.09 14.05 22.66
N VAL A 116 -6.14 14.36 21.78
CA VAL A 116 -5.59 15.73 21.64
C VAL A 116 -6.54 16.63 20.85
N TRP A 117 -7.25 16.05 19.88
CA TRP A 117 -8.14 16.76 18.97
C TRP A 117 -9.57 16.26 19.13
N ASN A 118 -10.51 17.19 19.28
CA ASN A 118 -11.94 16.88 19.39
C ASN A 118 -12.54 16.64 17.99
N ILE A 119 -12.18 15.50 17.39
CA ILE A 119 -12.76 15.06 16.13
C ILE A 119 -14.19 14.60 16.40
N LYS A 120 -15.15 15.14 15.66
CA LYS A 120 -16.55 14.73 15.76
C LYS A 120 -16.73 13.36 15.11
N GLU A 121 -17.59 12.52 15.68
CA GLU A 121 -17.91 11.18 15.16
C GLU A 121 -18.22 11.18 13.65
N GLN A 122 -19.04 12.13 13.19
CA GLN A 122 -19.39 12.33 11.78
C GLN A 122 -18.21 12.64 10.84
N ASP A 123 -17.05 13.04 11.38
CA ASP A 123 -15.84 13.34 10.63
C ASP A 123 -14.81 12.19 10.73
N GLU A 124 -15.05 11.13 11.51
CA GLU A 124 -14.08 10.03 11.71
C GLU A 124 -13.82 9.22 10.43
N ASP A 125 -14.83 9.06 9.57
CA ASP A 125 -14.71 8.33 8.29
C ASP A 125 -13.58 8.88 7.39
N ILE A 126 -13.27 10.18 7.51
CA ILE A 126 -12.18 10.79 6.72
C ILE A 126 -10.81 10.21 7.11
N LEU A 127 -10.66 9.76 8.35
CA LEU A 127 -9.41 9.20 8.90
C LEU A 127 -9.19 7.78 8.39
N ASP A 128 -10.26 7.11 7.93
CA ASP A 128 -10.15 5.82 7.27
C ASP A 128 -9.74 5.90 5.80
N MET A 129 -9.75 7.09 5.22
CA MET A 129 -9.35 7.28 3.83
C MET A 129 -7.83 7.25 3.66
N PRO A 130 -7.32 6.67 2.55
CA PRO A 130 -5.91 6.82 2.20
C PRO A 130 -5.53 8.28 1.99
N VAL A 131 -4.45 8.72 2.62
CA VAL A 131 -3.99 10.11 2.53
C VAL A 131 -3.04 10.36 1.35
N ALA A 132 -2.64 9.31 0.64
CA ALA A 132 -1.84 9.36 -0.57
C ALA A 132 -2.05 8.11 -1.43
N TYR A 133 -1.90 8.26 -2.75
CA TYR A 133 -2.04 7.19 -3.75
C TYR A 133 -0.75 7.08 -4.55
N ILE A 134 0.21 6.30 -4.06
CA ILE A 134 1.56 6.26 -4.62
C ILE A 134 1.63 5.33 -5.82
N LYS A 135 2.26 5.79 -6.91
CA LYS A 135 2.54 5.02 -8.13
C LYS A 135 3.92 5.35 -8.70
N TYR A 136 4.51 4.39 -9.41
CA TYR A 136 5.76 4.61 -10.14
C TYR A 136 5.52 5.25 -11.51
N ASN A 137 6.34 6.25 -11.86
CA ASN A 137 6.47 6.76 -13.21
C ASN A 137 7.73 6.17 -13.86
N SER A 138 7.58 5.21 -14.77
CA SER A 138 8.70 4.53 -15.42
C SER A 138 9.57 5.45 -16.28
N LYS A 139 8.96 6.44 -16.95
CA LYS A 139 9.67 7.42 -17.79
C LYS A 139 10.56 8.33 -16.96
N ARG A 140 10.02 8.86 -15.86
CA ARG A 140 10.69 9.80 -14.96
C ARG A 140 11.51 9.10 -13.88
N LYS A 141 11.33 7.79 -13.72
CA LYS A 141 11.95 6.94 -12.69
C LYS A 141 11.71 7.44 -11.26
N ILE A 142 10.52 7.97 -10.98
CA ILE A 142 10.14 8.51 -9.66
C ILE A 142 8.82 7.91 -9.17
N TRP A 143 8.69 7.80 -7.85
CA TRP A 143 7.42 7.56 -7.18
C TRP A 143 6.68 8.89 -7.00
N TYR A 144 5.38 8.91 -7.22
CA TYR A 144 4.56 10.11 -7.10
C TYR A 144 3.15 9.76 -6.64
N ASP A 145 2.45 10.75 -6.08
CA ASP A 145 1.03 10.62 -5.79
C ASP A 145 0.22 10.80 -7.08
N GLN A 146 -0.34 9.71 -7.60
CA GLN A 146 -1.15 9.73 -8.82
C GLN A 146 -2.47 10.46 -8.65
N ASN A 147 -2.94 10.62 -7.42
CA ASN A 147 -4.20 11.28 -7.10
C ASN A 147 -3.99 12.49 -6.18
N ALA A 148 -2.91 13.25 -6.42
CA ALA A 148 -2.49 14.35 -5.56
C ALA A 148 -3.59 15.40 -5.29
N LYS A 149 -4.52 15.63 -6.22
CA LYS A 149 -5.66 16.55 -5.99
C LYS A 149 -6.58 16.01 -4.89
N TYR A 150 -6.93 14.73 -4.95
CA TYR A 150 -7.77 14.09 -3.96
C TYR A 150 -7.06 13.97 -2.61
N SER A 151 -5.81 13.50 -2.61
CA SER A 151 -4.97 13.42 -1.41
C SER A 151 -4.88 14.78 -0.71
N ARG A 152 -4.75 15.88 -1.47
CA ARG A 152 -4.75 17.23 -0.90
C ARG A 152 -6.07 17.59 -0.22
N VAL A 153 -7.21 17.19 -0.78
CA VAL A 153 -8.53 17.42 -0.18
C VAL A 153 -8.64 16.66 1.15
N ILE A 154 -8.30 15.37 1.17
CA ILE A 154 -8.30 14.54 2.38
C ILE A 154 -7.39 15.13 3.45
N ASN A 155 -6.12 15.41 3.11
CA ASN A 155 -5.19 16.00 4.06
C ASN A 155 -5.64 17.39 4.55
N LYS A 156 -6.27 18.22 3.70
CA LYS A 156 -6.81 19.51 4.11
C LYS A 156 -7.97 19.34 5.09
N LYS A 157 -8.86 18.38 4.85
CA LYS A 157 -9.99 18.08 5.74
C LYS A 157 -9.48 17.56 7.08
N ILE A 158 -8.53 16.62 7.10
CA ILE A 158 -7.88 16.15 8.34
C ILE A 158 -7.28 17.32 9.10
N LYS A 159 -6.53 18.21 8.42
CA LYS A 159 -5.96 19.40 9.04
C LYS A 159 -6.99 20.36 9.61
N SER A 160 -8.14 20.51 8.93
CA SER A 160 -9.22 21.37 9.42
C SER A 160 -9.88 20.86 10.70
N LEU A 161 -9.63 19.59 11.08
CA LEU A 161 -10.06 19.03 12.37
C LEU A 161 -9.12 19.38 13.53
N GLY A 162 -8.16 20.30 13.31
CA GLY A 162 -7.17 20.72 14.31
C GLY A 162 -5.88 19.92 14.27
N VAL A 163 -5.76 18.94 13.36
CA VAL A 163 -4.59 18.08 13.24
C VAL A 163 -3.46 18.80 12.48
N PHE A 164 -2.31 19.04 13.12
CA PHE A 164 -1.15 19.70 12.47
C PHE A 164 -0.09 18.71 11.98
#